data_AF-A0A6M3HYW2-F1
#
_entry.id   AF-A0A6M3HYW2-F1
#
_cell.length_a   1.000
_cell.length_b   1.000
_cell.length_c   1.000
_cell.angle_alpha   90.00
_cell.angle_beta   90.00
_cell.angle_gamma   90.00
#
_symmetry.space_group_name_H-M   'P 1'
#
loop_
_entity.id
_entity.type
_entity.pdbx_description
1 polymer ?
#
loop_
_entity_poly.entity_id
_entity_poly.type
_entity_poly.pdbx_seq_one_letter_code
_entity_poly.pdbx_strand_id
1 'polypeptide(L)'
;MVFKIRRNTIFFENVLIFVLVYSLSSILLHYYTQGDQLFYNKFYDYIQLNIATESIHKLYESMYSFIGAKEPIYFAVVYLAVCLGLSKIFVMSLANGLLAIFSYTYLKYKGHYKIYGFLIVTFSFYFLVLYTGAERLKFGFLFGILSLLLYNRAKIKLSYLCVLLSVLSHFSMILFYIPIFLYMRSNFKLTNKETIVFCIIMMISLFVFVLFESIILHKFSAYIYKTTISDILKSLVVGLIFICFYKGNYRVRVIAISTFYILATVLLGNRAFMFEVFFLLYLMLPKKDMEMKRYSLVLFLLISFLLIKGIFFIDNVIEYGDGFWVIK
;
A
#
# COMPACT_ATOMS: atom_id res chain seq x y z
N MET A 1 15.11 -0.16 -21.84
CA MET A 1 14.20 -0.82 -22.81
C MET A 1 12.91 -0.02 -22.86
N VAL A 2 12.65 0.72 -23.95
CA VAL A 2 11.50 1.66 -24.04
C VAL A 2 10.40 0.99 -24.87
N PHE A 3 9.29 0.65 -24.22
CA PHE A 3 8.12 0.07 -24.89
C PHE A 3 7.36 1.15 -25.67
N LYS A 4 7.17 0.94 -26.98
CA LYS A 4 6.34 1.80 -27.84
C LYS A 4 4.89 1.32 -27.78
N ILE A 5 4.21 1.57 -26.65
CA ILE A 5 2.77 1.28 -26.53
C ILE A 5 1.99 2.35 -27.32
N ARG A 6 0.95 1.95 -28.08
CA ARG A 6 0.05 2.90 -28.75
C ARG A 6 -0.61 3.80 -27.70
N ARG A 7 -0.17 5.07 -27.68
CA ARG A 7 -0.49 6.08 -26.66
C ARG A 7 -2.00 6.23 -26.43
N ASN A 8 -2.82 6.10 -27.48
CA ASN A 8 -4.27 6.31 -27.43
C ASN A 8 -5.01 5.21 -26.66
N THR A 9 -4.66 3.92 -26.83
CA THR A 9 -5.36 2.83 -26.13
C THR A 9 -5.15 2.84 -24.62
N ILE A 10 -3.96 3.27 -24.15
CA ILE A 10 -3.70 3.40 -22.71
C ILE A 10 -4.57 4.50 -22.10
N PHE A 11 -4.76 5.60 -22.82
CA PHE A 11 -5.54 6.72 -22.33
C PHE A 11 -6.99 6.30 -22.04
N PHE A 12 -7.67 5.67 -23.00
CA PHE A 12 -9.05 5.20 -22.80
C PHE A 12 -9.17 4.15 -21.69
N GLU A 13 -8.25 3.19 -21.63
CA GLU A 13 -8.23 2.19 -20.54
C GLU A 13 -8.07 2.87 -19.17
N ASN A 14 -7.18 3.87 -19.05
CA ASN A 14 -6.96 4.59 -17.80
C ASN A 14 -8.18 5.44 -17.40
N VAL A 15 -8.83 6.11 -18.35
CA VAL A 15 -10.06 6.86 -18.10
C VAL A 15 -11.17 5.92 -17.62
N LEU A 16 -11.34 4.77 -18.27
CA LEU A 16 -12.32 3.77 -17.86
C LEU A 16 -12.07 3.28 -16.42
N ILE A 17 -10.84 2.89 -16.11
CA ILE A 17 -10.47 2.42 -14.76
C ILE A 17 -10.68 3.50 -13.71
N PHE A 18 -10.31 4.74 -14.03
CA PHE A 18 -10.54 5.87 -13.15
C PHE A 18 -12.02 6.06 -12.84
N VAL A 19 -12.87 6.14 -13.87
CA VAL A 19 -14.31 6.35 -13.70
C VAL A 19 -14.93 5.20 -12.92
N LEU A 20 -14.55 3.95 -13.22
CA LEU A 20 -15.05 2.77 -12.50
C LEU A 20 -14.66 2.78 -11.02
N VAL A 21 -13.36 2.94 -10.71
CA VAL A 21 -12.88 2.93 -9.31
C VAL A 21 -13.37 4.16 -8.55
N TYR A 22 -13.40 5.34 -9.18
CA TYR A 22 -13.98 6.54 -8.58
C TYR A 22 -15.44 6.32 -8.19
N SER A 23 -16.25 5.77 -9.10
CA SER A 23 -17.67 5.54 -8.87
C SER A 23 -17.89 4.47 -7.80
N LEU A 24 -17.21 3.32 -7.91
CA LEU A 24 -17.25 2.25 -6.93
C LEU A 24 -16.84 2.75 -5.54
N SER A 25 -15.73 3.48 -5.46
CA SER A 25 -15.26 4.07 -4.22
C SER A 25 -16.25 5.06 -3.63
N SER A 26 -16.89 5.90 -4.46
CA SER A 26 -17.86 6.88 -3.98
C SER A 26 -19.07 6.21 -3.34
N ILE A 27 -19.54 5.11 -3.96
CA ILE A 27 -20.62 4.28 -3.42
C ILE A 27 -20.17 3.62 -2.12
N LEU A 28 -19.04 2.92 -2.11
CA LEU A 28 -18.57 2.20 -0.92
C LEU A 28 -18.30 3.13 0.26
N LEU A 29 -17.69 4.30 0.04
CA LEU A 29 -17.42 5.27 1.10
C LEU A 29 -18.70 5.90 1.67
N HIS A 30 -19.80 5.88 0.94
CA HIS A 30 -21.10 6.31 1.48
C HIS A 30 -21.62 5.31 2.52
N TYR A 31 -21.45 4.01 2.28
CA TYR A 31 -21.89 2.95 3.19
C TYR A 31 -20.88 2.68 4.33
N TYR A 32 -19.58 2.83 4.07
CA TYR A 32 -18.52 2.54 5.04
C TYR A 32 -18.39 3.65 6.09
N THR A 33 -19.24 3.60 7.12
CA THR A 33 -19.32 4.62 8.17
C THR A 33 -18.68 4.20 9.50
N GLN A 34 -18.42 2.90 9.69
CA GLN A 34 -17.91 2.34 10.95
C GLN A 34 -16.40 2.03 10.89
N GLY A 35 -15.88 1.43 11.96
CA GLY A 35 -14.47 1.06 12.06
C GLY A 35 -13.54 2.27 11.96
N ASP A 36 -12.47 2.17 11.17
CA ASP A 36 -11.51 3.26 10.97
C ASP A 36 -12.16 4.50 10.31
N GLN A 37 -13.20 4.31 9.49
CA GLN A 37 -13.88 5.41 8.78
C GLN A 37 -14.60 6.38 9.72
N LEU A 38 -15.13 5.89 10.84
CA LEU A 38 -15.74 6.73 11.88
C LEU A 38 -14.75 7.80 12.38
N PHE A 39 -13.51 7.41 12.66
CA PHE A 39 -12.47 8.32 13.15
C PHE A 39 -12.00 9.28 12.05
N TYR A 40 -11.91 8.82 10.81
CA TYR A 40 -11.59 9.69 9.67
C TYR A 40 -12.67 10.73 9.41
N ASN A 41 -13.96 10.37 9.51
CA ASN A 41 -15.07 11.30 9.37
C ASN A 41 -15.02 12.37 10.47
N LYS A 42 -14.90 11.96 11.73
CA LYS A 42 -14.80 12.89 12.87
C LYS A 42 -13.65 13.88 12.74
N PHE A 43 -12.50 13.42 12.26
CA PHE A 43 -11.34 14.30 12.04
C PHE A 43 -11.60 15.31 10.91
N TYR A 44 -12.20 14.86 9.81
CA TYR A 44 -12.56 15.73 8.70
C TYR A 44 -13.55 16.82 9.14
N ASP A 45 -14.61 16.42 9.84
CA ASP A 45 -15.63 17.34 10.38
C ASP A 45 -15.03 18.31 11.40
N TYR A 46 -14.11 17.85 12.25
CA TYR A 46 -13.40 18.71 13.19
C TYR A 46 -12.60 19.79 12.47
N ILE A 47 -11.83 19.43 11.42
CA ILE A 47 -11.11 20.43 10.62
C ILE A 47 -12.10 21.38 9.97
N GLN A 48 -13.19 20.88 9.38
CA GLN A 48 -14.20 21.71 8.74
C GLN A 48 -14.81 22.76 9.67
N LEU A 49 -15.11 22.41 10.92
CA LEU A 49 -15.69 23.32 11.90
C LEU A 49 -14.70 24.33 12.48
N ASN A 50 -13.41 23.98 12.55
CA ASN A 50 -12.40 24.76 13.27
C ASN A 50 -11.37 25.46 12.36
N ILE A 51 -11.46 25.30 11.03
CA ILE A 51 -10.45 25.85 10.10
C ILE A 51 -10.32 27.37 10.15
N ALA A 52 -11.39 28.09 10.50
CA ALA A 52 -11.41 29.54 10.60
C ALA A 52 -10.94 30.08 11.96
N THR A 53 -10.97 29.25 13.01
CA THR A 53 -10.78 29.69 14.40
C THR A 53 -9.49 29.16 15.01
N GLU A 54 -8.95 28.03 14.53
CA GLU A 54 -7.75 27.40 15.07
C GLU A 54 -6.54 27.56 14.16
N SER A 55 -5.35 27.62 14.76
CA SER A 55 -4.10 27.63 14.00
C SER A 55 -3.85 26.27 13.33
N ILE A 56 -3.19 26.28 12.17
CA ILE A 56 -2.83 25.06 11.44
C ILE A 56 -2.06 24.05 12.30
N HIS A 57 -1.22 24.54 13.22
CA HIS A 57 -0.50 23.68 14.17
C HIS A 57 -1.45 22.95 15.11
N LYS A 58 -2.44 23.64 15.69
CA LYS A 58 -3.42 23.03 16.59
C LYS A 58 -4.30 22.00 15.85
N LEU A 59 -4.70 22.32 14.62
CA LEU A 59 -5.42 21.39 13.75
C LEU A 59 -4.58 20.13 13.45
N TYR A 60 -3.29 20.28 13.15
CA TYR A 60 -2.39 19.15 12.93
C TYR A 60 -2.22 18.29 14.20
N GLU A 61 -2.04 18.94 15.35
CA GLU A 61 -1.91 18.26 16.64
C GLU A 61 -3.17 17.45 16.99
N SER A 62 -4.36 17.96 16.64
CA SER A 62 -5.64 17.27 16.86
C SER A 62 -5.73 15.93 16.11
N MET A 63 -4.98 15.72 15.02
CA MET A 63 -5.00 14.47 14.27
C MET A 63 -4.72 13.24 15.15
N TYR A 64 -3.84 13.39 16.15
CA TYR A 64 -3.48 12.31 17.04
C TYR A 64 -4.65 11.84 17.92
N SER A 65 -5.51 12.76 18.40
CA SER A 65 -6.64 12.41 19.27
C SER A 65 -7.74 11.65 18.53
N PHE A 66 -7.91 11.91 17.24
CA PHE A 66 -8.90 11.21 16.42
C PHE A 66 -8.38 9.89 15.85
N ILE A 67 -7.16 9.90 15.30
CA ILE A 67 -6.67 8.83 14.41
C ILE A 67 -5.48 8.05 15.01
N GLY A 68 -4.88 8.51 16.11
CA GLY A 68 -3.77 7.84 16.79
C GLY A 68 -2.43 7.89 16.03
N ALA A 69 -2.31 8.78 15.04
CA ALA A 69 -1.04 9.13 14.41
C ALA A 69 -1.08 10.53 13.82
N LYS A 70 0.10 11.11 13.59
CA LYS A 70 0.28 12.37 12.90
C LYS A 70 1.00 12.09 11.59
N GLU A 71 0.31 12.32 10.47
CA GLU A 71 0.84 12.04 9.14
C GLU A 71 0.71 13.30 8.28
N PRO A 72 1.82 13.97 7.97
CA PRO A 72 1.79 15.32 7.39
C PRO A 72 1.10 15.37 6.04
N ILE A 73 1.27 14.34 5.20
CA ILE A 73 0.67 14.33 3.87
C ILE A 73 -0.85 14.12 3.94
N TYR A 74 -1.32 13.21 4.80
CA TYR A 74 -2.75 13.02 4.99
C TYR A 74 -3.42 14.29 5.54
N PHE A 75 -2.80 14.91 6.56
CA PHE A 75 -3.27 16.19 7.08
C PHE A 75 -3.34 17.27 6.00
N ALA A 76 -2.27 17.43 5.19
CA ALA A 76 -2.25 18.41 4.12
C ALA A 76 -3.38 18.19 3.10
N VAL A 77 -3.68 16.94 2.74
CA VAL A 77 -4.79 16.62 1.84
C VAL A 77 -6.13 16.99 2.46
N VAL A 78 -6.39 16.61 3.71
CA VAL A 78 -7.66 16.93 4.40
C VAL A 78 -7.81 18.46 4.56
N TYR A 79 -6.77 19.13 5.04
CA TYR A 79 -6.75 20.58 5.23
C TYR A 79 -7.05 21.32 3.92
N LEU A 80 -6.36 20.96 2.83
CA LEU A 80 -6.61 21.57 1.51
C LEU A 80 -8.02 21.26 0.99
N ALA A 81 -8.52 20.04 1.19
CA ALA A 81 -9.88 19.68 0.79
C ALA A 81 -10.93 20.56 1.48
N VAL A 82 -10.78 20.76 2.79
CA VAL A 82 -11.67 21.61 3.58
C VAL A 82 -11.54 23.08 3.16
N CYS A 83 -10.32 23.61 2.95
CA CYS A 83 -10.13 24.97 2.44
C CYS A 83 -10.87 25.21 1.11
N LEU A 84 -10.95 24.19 0.26
CA LEU A 84 -11.61 24.24 -1.04
C LEU A 84 -13.12 23.93 -0.97
N GLY A 85 -13.66 23.64 0.21
CA GLY A 85 -15.07 23.26 0.39
C GLY A 85 -15.45 21.94 -0.29
N LEU A 86 -14.48 21.06 -0.54
CA LEU A 86 -14.73 19.74 -1.13
C LEU A 86 -15.26 18.79 -0.08
N SER A 87 -16.04 17.77 -0.47
CA SER A 87 -16.45 16.72 0.48
C SER A 87 -15.35 15.66 0.63
N LYS A 88 -15.27 15.03 1.81
CA LYS A 88 -14.34 13.92 2.06
C LYS A 88 -14.49 12.81 1.02
N ILE A 89 -15.73 12.37 0.76
CA ILE A 89 -16.02 11.29 -0.19
C ILE A 89 -15.48 11.62 -1.59
N PHE A 90 -15.66 12.86 -2.05
CA PHE A 90 -15.14 13.32 -3.33
C PHE A 90 -13.61 13.22 -3.39
N VAL A 91 -12.91 13.78 -2.40
CA VAL A 91 -11.44 13.80 -2.36
C VAL A 91 -10.86 12.39 -2.25
N MET A 92 -11.43 11.54 -1.39
CA MET A 92 -10.95 10.18 -1.20
C MET A 92 -11.20 9.29 -2.42
N SER A 93 -12.34 9.44 -3.08
CA SER A 93 -12.64 8.71 -4.32
C SER A 93 -11.78 9.18 -5.49
N LEU A 94 -11.46 10.48 -5.56
CA LEU A 94 -10.50 11.03 -6.52
C LEU A 94 -9.11 10.41 -6.34
N ALA A 95 -8.61 10.38 -5.09
CA ALA A 95 -7.32 9.77 -4.77
C ALA A 95 -7.30 8.27 -5.12
N ASN A 96 -8.40 7.55 -4.89
CA ASN A 96 -8.54 6.14 -5.25
C ASN A 96 -8.50 5.90 -6.77
N GLY A 97 -9.20 6.74 -7.54
CA GLY A 97 -9.13 6.69 -9.01
C GLY A 97 -7.72 6.93 -9.53
N LEU A 98 -6.99 7.90 -8.98
CA LEU A 98 -5.59 8.16 -9.34
C LEU A 98 -4.68 6.98 -8.97
N LEU A 99 -4.84 6.44 -7.76
CA LEU A 99 -4.12 5.25 -7.31
C LEU A 99 -4.38 4.07 -8.27
N ALA A 100 -5.62 3.88 -8.72
CA ALA A 100 -6.00 2.84 -9.65
C ALA A 100 -5.31 3.00 -11.01
N ILE A 101 -5.34 4.20 -11.60
CA ILE A 101 -4.65 4.47 -12.87
C ILE A 101 -3.16 4.16 -12.75
N PHE A 102 -2.48 4.66 -11.71
CA PHE A 102 -1.04 4.47 -11.55
C PHE A 102 -0.70 3.01 -11.33
N SER A 103 -1.48 2.30 -10.51
CA SER A 103 -1.34 0.86 -10.29
C SER A 103 -1.51 0.09 -11.60
N TYR A 104 -2.61 0.29 -12.32
CA TYR A 104 -2.88 -0.39 -13.58
C TYR A 104 -1.78 -0.10 -14.62
N THR A 105 -1.37 1.16 -14.76
CA THR A 105 -0.30 1.57 -15.68
C THR A 105 1.01 0.86 -15.32
N TYR A 106 1.32 0.74 -14.03
CA TYR A 106 2.50 0.05 -13.54
C TYR A 106 2.47 -1.45 -13.85
N LEU A 107 1.35 -2.12 -13.55
CA LEU A 107 1.16 -3.54 -13.85
C LEU A 107 1.25 -3.80 -15.37
N LYS A 108 0.64 -2.95 -16.19
CA LYS A 108 0.73 -3.05 -17.66
C LYS A 108 2.17 -2.90 -18.14
N TYR A 109 2.93 -1.95 -17.61
CA TYR A 109 4.36 -1.78 -17.95
C TYR A 109 5.19 -3.02 -17.57
N LYS A 110 4.83 -3.71 -16.49
CA LYS A 110 5.45 -4.96 -16.06
C LYS A 110 5.06 -6.17 -16.90
N GLY A 111 4.13 -6.03 -17.85
CA GLY A 111 3.75 -7.09 -18.77
C GLY A 111 2.56 -7.94 -18.31
N HIS A 112 1.76 -7.47 -17.35
CA HIS A 112 0.51 -8.17 -17.02
C HIS A 112 -0.45 -8.24 -18.20
N TYR A 113 -1.19 -9.34 -18.28
CA TYR A 113 -2.43 -9.35 -19.05
C TYR A 113 -3.35 -8.26 -18.52
N LYS A 114 -3.91 -7.49 -19.46
CA LYS A 114 -4.79 -6.35 -19.17
C LYS A 114 -5.90 -6.74 -18.20
N ILE A 115 -6.50 -7.92 -18.39
CA ILE A 115 -7.59 -8.42 -17.55
C ILE A 115 -7.16 -8.63 -16.09
N TYR A 116 -5.98 -9.22 -15.82
CA TYR A 116 -5.52 -9.40 -14.44
C TYR A 116 -5.19 -8.06 -13.78
N GLY A 117 -4.54 -7.14 -14.51
CA GLY A 117 -4.28 -5.80 -13.99
C GLY A 117 -5.58 -5.07 -13.64
N PHE A 118 -6.58 -5.17 -14.52
CA PHE A 118 -7.92 -4.61 -14.30
C PHE A 118 -8.61 -5.22 -13.07
N LEU A 119 -8.66 -6.55 -12.97
CA LEU A 119 -9.29 -7.25 -11.86
C LEU A 119 -8.61 -6.98 -10.52
N ILE A 120 -7.27 -6.99 -10.49
CA ILE A 120 -6.49 -6.71 -9.28
C ILE A 120 -6.83 -5.30 -8.76
N VAL A 121 -6.74 -4.30 -9.63
CA VAL A 121 -6.92 -2.91 -9.21
C VAL A 121 -8.37 -2.60 -8.85
N THR A 122 -9.34 -3.17 -9.57
CA THR A 122 -10.75 -2.80 -9.39
C THR A 122 -11.44 -3.58 -8.26
N PHE A 123 -11.15 -4.89 -8.13
CA PHE A 123 -11.98 -5.79 -7.32
C PHE A 123 -11.19 -6.61 -6.30
N SER A 124 -9.85 -6.57 -6.26
CA SER A 124 -9.13 -7.34 -5.25
C SER A 124 -9.36 -6.77 -3.86
N PHE A 125 -9.51 -7.68 -2.89
CA PHE A 125 -9.69 -7.35 -1.47
C PHE A 125 -8.75 -6.25 -0.98
N TYR A 126 -7.45 -6.34 -1.25
CA TYR A 126 -6.49 -5.37 -0.73
C TYR A 126 -6.58 -3.98 -1.38
N PHE A 127 -6.94 -3.90 -2.67
CA PHE A 127 -7.23 -2.60 -3.28
C PHE A 127 -8.52 -2.00 -2.72
N LEU A 128 -9.57 -2.79 -2.50
CA LEU A 128 -10.80 -2.33 -1.85
C LEU A 128 -10.55 -1.82 -0.43
N VAL A 129 -9.70 -2.50 0.35
CA VAL A 129 -9.26 -2.04 1.67
C VAL A 129 -8.49 -0.72 1.58
N LEU A 130 -7.59 -0.55 0.60
CA LEU A 130 -6.89 0.73 0.36
C LEU A 130 -7.85 1.84 -0.04
N TYR A 131 -8.90 1.52 -0.80
CA TYR A 131 -9.88 2.50 -1.22
C TYR A 131 -10.74 3.00 -0.06
N THR A 132 -10.99 2.13 0.93
CA THR A 132 -11.92 2.41 2.02
C THR A 132 -11.21 2.49 3.37
N GLY A 133 -11.06 1.38 4.09
CA GLY A 133 -10.61 1.34 5.48
C GLY A 133 -9.19 1.87 5.72
N ALA A 134 -8.27 1.72 4.76
CA ALA A 134 -6.87 2.15 4.92
C ALA A 134 -6.60 3.54 4.32
N GLU A 135 -7.40 4.53 4.74
CA GLU A 135 -7.48 5.85 4.08
C GLU A 135 -6.13 6.56 3.99
N ARG A 136 -5.35 6.52 5.07
CA ARG A 136 -4.01 7.12 5.17
C ARG A 136 -2.98 6.42 4.30
N LEU A 137 -3.01 5.08 4.33
CA LEU A 137 -2.05 4.23 3.65
C LEU A 137 -2.15 4.36 2.12
N LYS A 138 -3.33 4.71 1.59
CA LYS A 138 -3.53 4.92 0.15
C LYS A 138 -2.60 5.98 -0.43
N PHE A 139 -2.32 7.05 0.31
CA PHE A 139 -1.40 8.11 -0.15
C PHE A 139 0.04 7.60 -0.17
N GLY A 140 0.40 6.77 0.82
CA GLY A 140 1.64 6.00 0.82
C GLY A 140 1.80 5.17 -0.46
N PHE A 141 0.80 4.37 -0.82
CA PHE A 141 0.81 3.57 -2.06
C PHE A 141 0.77 4.43 -3.33
N LEU A 142 0.05 5.56 -3.34
CA LEU A 142 -0.05 6.45 -4.48
C LEU A 142 1.33 7.02 -4.86
N PHE A 143 2.02 7.62 -3.89
CA PHE A 143 3.39 8.09 -4.11
C PHE A 143 4.36 6.92 -4.31
N GLY A 144 4.10 5.78 -3.66
CA GLY A 144 4.87 4.55 -3.78
C GLY A 144 4.95 4.05 -5.22
N ILE A 145 3.79 3.86 -5.85
CA ILE A 145 3.68 3.38 -7.22
C ILE A 145 4.15 4.45 -8.22
N LEU A 146 3.84 5.72 -7.95
CA LEU A 146 4.35 6.83 -8.76
C LEU A 146 5.89 6.85 -8.78
N SER A 147 6.54 6.59 -7.65
CA SER A 147 8.01 6.48 -7.59
C SER A 147 8.53 5.41 -8.55
N LEU A 148 7.91 4.22 -8.57
CA LEU A 148 8.31 3.12 -9.42
C LEU A 148 8.09 3.42 -10.91
N LEU A 149 7.00 4.11 -11.26
CA LEU A 149 6.74 4.58 -12.62
C LEU A 149 7.78 5.60 -13.09
N LEU A 150 8.15 6.54 -12.22
CA LEU A 150 9.14 7.58 -12.52
C LEU A 150 10.55 7.02 -12.65
N TYR A 151 10.92 6.07 -11.78
CA TYR A 151 12.19 5.34 -11.86
C TYR A 151 12.34 4.66 -13.22
N ASN A 152 11.30 3.95 -13.69
CA ASN A 152 11.29 3.29 -14.99
C ASN A 152 11.43 4.26 -16.18
N ARG A 153 11.06 5.54 -16.01
CA ARG A 153 11.19 6.61 -17.02
C ARG A 153 12.48 7.43 -16.88
N ALA A 154 13.48 6.93 -16.15
CA ALA A 154 14.74 7.60 -15.86
C ALA A 154 14.61 8.96 -15.13
N LYS A 155 13.47 9.24 -14.50
CA LYS A 155 13.24 10.44 -13.67
C LYS A 155 13.64 10.19 -12.21
N ILE A 156 14.90 9.82 -11.99
CA ILE A 156 15.40 9.28 -10.72
C ILE A 156 15.22 10.26 -9.55
N LYS A 157 15.54 11.54 -9.73
CA LYS A 157 15.39 12.56 -8.66
C LYS A 157 13.95 12.67 -8.17
N LEU A 158 12.99 12.73 -9.10
CA LEU A 158 11.57 12.81 -8.77
C LEU A 158 11.06 11.50 -8.15
N SER A 159 11.60 10.35 -8.60
CA SER A 159 11.33 9.07 -7.96
C SER A 159 11.71 9.08 -6.48
N TYR A 160 12.90 9.56 -6.12
CA TYR A 160 13.31 9.63 -4.71
C TYR A 160 12.46 10.60 -3.89
N LEU A 161 12.04 11.73 -4.47
CA LEU A 161 11.07 12.60 -3.82
C LEU A 161 9.75 11.87 -3.55
N CYS A 162 9.24 11.08 -4.50
CA CYS A 162 8.04 10.27 -4.28
C CYS A 162 8.25 9.17 -3.23
N VAL A 163 9.45 8.57 -3.12
CA VAL A 163 9.76 7.64 -2.03
C VAL A 163 9.65 8.34 -0.67
N LEU A 164 10.25 9.52 -0.55
CA LEU A 164 10.16 10.33 0.66
C LEU A 164 8.71 10.66 1.00
N LEU A 165 7.93 11.17 0.02
CA LEU A 165 6.51 11.48 0.21
C LEU A 165 5.69 10.24 0.57
N SER A 166 6.01 9.06 0.03
CA SER A 166 5.34 7.80 0.36
C SER A 166 5.53 7.44 1.84
N VAL A 167 6.78 7.49 2.34
CA VAL A 167 7.09 7.20 3.75
C VAL A 167 6.53 8.28 4.69
N LEU A 168 6.59 9.55 4.31
CA LEU A 168 5.99 10.65 5.07
C LEU A 168 4.46 10.60 5.07
N SER A 169 3.84 10.01 4.04
CA SER A 169 2.39 9.76 4.04
C SER A 169 2.04 8.67 5.02
N HIS A 170 2.81 7.58 5.06
CA HIS A 170 2.57 6.51 6.00
C HIS A 170 3.85 5.71 6.25
N PHE A 171 4.35 5.72 7.49
CA PHE A 171 5.64 5.11 7.86
C PHE A 171 5.76 3.64 7.46
N SER A 172 4.67 2.85 7.52
CA SER A 172 4.68 1.44 7.11
C SER A 172 5.03 1.20 5.64
N MET A 173 5.08 2.24 4.79
CA MET A 173 5.58 2.11 3.42
C MET A 173 7.05 1.66 3.36
N ILE A 174 7.80 1.75 4.46
CA ILE A 174 9.12 1.12 4.59
C ILE A 174 9.06 -0.39 4.31
N LEU A 175 7.98 -1.07 4.73
CA LEU A 175 7.76 -2.50 4.46
C LEU A 175 7.65 -2.80 2.96
N PHE A 176 7.20 -1.83 2.16
CA PHE A 176 7.14 -1.95 0.72
C PHE A 176 8.53 -1.79 0.08
N TYR A 177 9.31 -0.81 0.56
CA TYR A 177 10.59 -0.45 -0.06
C TYR A 177 11.76 -1.36 0.31
N ILE A 178 11.83 -1.88 1.54
CA ILE A 178 12.92 -2.78 1.97
C ILE A 178 13.01 -4.01 1.04
N PRO A 179 11.91 -4.75 0.77
CA PRO A 179 11.92 -5.88 -0.15
C PRO A 179 12.29 -5.51 -1.59
N ILE A 180 11.85 -4.35 -2.07
CA ILE A 180 12.24 -3.85 -3.40
C ILE A 180 13.75 -3.62 -3.47
N PHE A 181 14.33 -3.01 -2.44
CA PHE A 181 15.77 -2.80 -2.33
C PHE A 181 16.54 -4.12 -2.29
N LEU A 182 16.13 -5.06 -1.43
CA LEU A 182 16.72 -6.40 -1.34
C LEU A 182 16.64 -7.15 -2.67
N TYR A 183 15.53 -7.00 -3.41
CA TYR A 183 15.35 -7.64 -4.70
C TYR A 183 16.24 -7.03 -5.80
N MET A 184 16.34 -5.70 -5.85
CA MET A 184 17.12 -4.98 -6.86
C MET A 184 18.63 -5.20 -6.72
N ARG A 185 19.10 -5.47 -5.51
CA ARG A 185 20.52 -5.67 -5.23
C ARG A 185 21.03 -6.96 -5.89
N SER A 186 21.85 -6.83 -6.93
CA SER A 186 22.28 -7.96 -7.76
C SER A 186 23.24 -8.92 -7.04
N ASN A 187 24.12 -8.36 -6.20
CA ASN A 187 25.06 -9.06 -5.34
C ASN A 187 24.91 -8.52 -3.92
N PHE A 188 24.68 -9.39 -2.93
CA PHE A 188 24.74 -9.01 -1.51
C PHE A 188 26.15 -8.63 -1.04
N LYS A 189 27.14 -8.56 -1.94
CA LYS A 189 28.43 -7.93 -1.66
C LYS A 189 28.19 -6.43 -1.48
N LEU A 190 28.26 -5.98 -0.23
CA LEU A 190 28.30 -4.57 0.11
C LEU A 190 29.64 -3.99 -0.33
N THR A 191 29.62 -2.95 -1.16
CA THR A 191 30.82 -2.12 -1.35
C THR A 191 31.03 -1.28 -0.09
N ASN A 192 32.27 -0.90 0.23
CA ASN A 192 32.56 -0.13 1.45
C ASN A 192 31.71 1.15 1.57
N LYS A 193 31.42 1.83 0.45
CA LYS A 193 30.55 3.02 0.42
C LYS A 193 29.11 2.69 0.77
N GLU A 194 28.57 1.59 0.24
CA GLU A 194 27.21 1.14 0.54
C GLU A 194 27.09 0.61 1.98
N THR A 195 28.15 0.00 2.52
CA THR A 195 28.21 -0.39 3.94
C THR A 195 28.13 0.85 4.82
N ILE A 196 28.89 1.91 4.52
CA ILE A 196 28.84 3.17 5.28
C ILE A 196 27.45 3.79 5.21
N VAL A 197 26.84 3.89 4.02
CA VAL A 197 25.48 4.42 3.88
C VAL A 197 24.47 3.55 4.64
N PHE A 198 24.58 2.23 4.57
CA PHE A 198 23.73 1.32 5.34
C PHE A 198 23.92 1.51 6.85
N CYS A 199 25.16 1.62 7.33
CA CYS A 199 25.45 1.90 8.74
C CYS A 199 24.88 3.25 9.18
N ILE A 200 24.97 4.29 8.36
CA ILE A 200 24.36 5.60 8.63
C ILE A 200 22.83 5.46 8.72
N ILE A 201 22.20 4.75 7.78
CA ILE A 201 20.75 4.50 7.81
C ILE A 201 20.37 3.72 9.07
N MET A 202 21.14 2.68 9.43
CA MET A 202 20.93 1.90 10.64
C MET A 202 21.09 2.77 11.90
N MET A 203 22.12 3.63 11.96
CA MET A 203 22.31 4.58 13.06
C MET A 203 21.17 5.58 13.17
N ILE A 204 20.71 6.15 12.05
CA ILE A 204 19.56 7.07 12.03
C ILE A 204 18.31 6.31 12.48
N SER A 205 18.11 5.08 12.01
CA SER A 205 16.95 4.27 12.41
C SER A 205 16.98 3.92 13.89
N LEU A 206 18.16 3.63 14.46
CA LEU A 206 18.35 3.38 15.87
C LEU A 206 18.13 4.66 16.69
N PHE A 207 18.64 5.80 16.23
CA PHE A 207 18.42 7.09 16.86
C PHE A 207 16.92 7.45 16.88
N VAL A 208 16.21 7.26 15.76
CA VAL A 208 14.76 7.41 15.70
C VAL A 208 14.07 6.41 16.64
N PHE A 209 14.51 5.15 16.69
CA PHE A 209 13.95 4.17 17.61
C PHE A 209 14.09 4.62 19.07
N VAL A 210 15.26 5.12 19.48
CA VAL A 210 15.51 5.63 20.83
C VAL A 210 14.64 6.86 21.12
N LEU A 211 14.53 7.81 20.18
CA LEU A 211 13.68 9.00 20.35
C LEU A 211 12.20 8.66 20.52
N PHE A 212 11.73 7.59 19.89
CA PHE A 212 10.33 7.20 19.86
C PHE A 212 10.04 5.88 20.59
N GLU A 213 10.96 5.44 21.47
CA GLU A 213 10.95 4.09 22.06
C GLU A 213 9.61 3.79 22.73
N SER A 214 9.14 4.68 23.60
CA SER A 214 7.89 4.48 24.36
C SER A 214 6.67 4.31 23.45
N ILE A 215 6.57 5.10 22.38
CA ILE A 215 5.49 5.04 21.40
C ILE A 215 5.58 3.76 20.57
N ILE A 216 6.80 3.38 20.18
CA ILE A 216 7.05 2.16 19.40
C ILE A 216 6.71 0.94 20.25
N LEU A 217 7.22 0.85 21.48
CA LEU A 217 6.95 -0.27 22.40
C LEU A 217 5.46 -0.39 22.75
N HIS A 218 4.77 0.73 22.96
CA HIS A 218 3.31 0.71 23.20
C HIS A 218 2.54 0.19 21.98
N LYS A 219 2.91 0.62 20.77
CA LYS A 219 2.30 0.07 19.55
C LYS A 219 2.65 -1.41 19.37
N PHE A 220 3.89 -1.77 19.64
CA PHE A 220 4.42 -3.11 19.49
C PHE A 220 3.72 -4.10 20.43
N SER A 221 3.54 -3.75 21.70
CA SER A 221 2.78 -4.56 22.64
C SER A 221 1.33 -4.72 22.18
N ALA A 222 0.68 -3.63 21.74
CA ALA A 222 -0.69 -3.68 21.22
C ALA A 222 -0.85 -4.58 19.98
N TYR A 223 0.18 -4.70 19.13
CA TYR A 223 0.15 -5.60 17.97
C TYR A 223 0.49 -7.03 18.35
N ILE A 224 1.52 -7.27 19.17
CA ILE A 224 1.91 -8.63 19.57
C ILE A 224 0.76 -9.37 20.23
N TYR A 225 -0.01 -8.71 21.11
CA TYR A 225 -1.16 -9.34 21.75
C TYR A 225 -2.32 -9.64 20.77
N LYS A 226 -2.33 -9.00 19.60
CA LYS A 226 -3.35 -9.21 18.56
C LYS A 226 -2.88 -10.13 17.43
N THR A 227 -1.58 -10.31 17.25
CA THR A 227 -1.02 -11.19 16.22
C THR A 227 -1.35 -12.63 16.57
N THR A 228 -2.07 -13.30 15.68
CA THR A 228 -2.43 -14.70 15.88
C THR A 228 -1.42 -15.63 15.19
N ILE A 229 -1.30 -16.87 15.67
CA ILE A 229 -0.52 -17.92 14.99
C ILE A 229 -0.98 -18.08 13.53
N SER A 230 -2.29 -17.89 13.28
CA SER A 230 -2.86 -17.91 11.93
C SER A 230 -2.20 -16.89 10.99
N ASP A 231 -1.87 -15.70 11.47
CA ASP A 231 -1.28 -14.64 10.65
C ASP A 231 0.16 -14.98 10.25
N ILE A 232 0.94 -15.53 11.19
CA ILE A 232 2.29 -16.02 10.93
C ILE A 232 2.26 -17.19 9.94
N LEU A 233 1.32 -18.12 10.10
CA LEU A 233 1.15 -19.26 9.18
C LEU A 233 0.78 -18.79 7.77
N LYS A 234 -0.10 -17.79 7.61
CA LYS A 234 -0.43 -17.20 6.29
C LYS A 234 0.81 -16.62 5.62
N SER A 235 1.61 -15.84 6.35
CA SER A 235 2.85 -15.26 5.82
C SER A 235 3.85 -16.35 5.44
N LEU A 236 4.01 -17.37 6.29
CA LEU A 236 4.88 -18.52 6.00
C LEU A 236 4.45 -19.28 4.74
N VAL A 237 3.15 -19.55 4.56
CA VAL A 237 2.62 -20.22 3.37
C VAL A 237 2.91 -19.39 2.11
N VAL A 238 2.68 -18.07 2.16
CA VAL A 238 3.00 -17.18 1.04
C VAL A 238 4.51 -17.15 0.75
N GLY A 239 5.34 -17.08 1.78
CA GLY A 239 6.80 -17.21 1.70
C GLY A 239 7.27 -18.53 1.08
N LEU A 240 6.63 -19.65 1.40
CA LEU A 240 6.95 -20.94 0.80
C LEU A 240 6.57 -20.97 -0.69
N ILE A 241 5.38 -20.48 -1.03
CA ILE A 241 4.93 -20.34 -2.43
C ILE A 241 5.96 -19.52 -3.22
N PHE A 242 6.40 -18.39 -2.67
CA PHE A 242 7.47 -17.56 -3.21
C PHE A 242 8.76 -18.34 -3.50
N ILE A 243 9.27 -19.06 -2.50
CA ILE A 243 10.55 -19.77 -2.60
C ILE A 243 10.46 -20.89 -3.65
N CYS A 244 9.33 -21.58 -3.76
CA CYS A 244 9.11 -22.63 -4.76
C CYS A 244 9.16 -22.10 -6.20
N PHE A 245 8.82 -20.84 -6.44
CA PHE A 245 8.79 -20.24 -7.77
C PHE A 245 10.12 -19.76 -8.32
N TYR A 246 11.12 -19.55 -7.46
CA TYR A 246 12.40 -18.98 -7.87
C TYR A 246 13.55 -19.98 -7.72
N LYS A 247 14.43 -19.99 -8.72
CA LYS A 247 15.63 -20.84 -8.78
C LYS A 247 16.91 -19.99 -8.80
N GLY A 248 18.03 -20.61 -8.44
CA GLY A 248 19.37 -19.99 -8.47
C GLY A 248 19.50 -18.78 -7.55
N ASN A 249 20.26 -17.77 -7.97
CA ASN A 249 20.57 -16.58 -7.17
C ASN A 249 19.33 -15.75 -6.79
N TYR A 250 18.24 -15.84 -7.54
CA TYR A 250 16.98 -15.18 -7.18
C TYR A 250 16.30 -15.85 -5.99
N ARG A 251 16.48 -17.17 -5.78
CA ARG A 251 15.90 -17.90 -4.66
C ARG A 251 16.39 -17.36 -3.32
N VAL A 252 17.69 -17.05 -3.22
CA VAL A 252 18.29 -16.47 -2.00
C VAL A 252 17.67 -15.10 -1.67
N ARG A 253 17.45 -14.25 -2.67
CA ARG A 253 16.79 -12.94 -2.46
C ARG A 253 15.35 -13.12 -1.99
N VAL A 254 14.63 -14.06 -2.59
CA VAL A 254 13.24 -14.36 -2.23
C VAL A 254 13.14 -14.95 -0.83
N ILE A 255 14.09 -15.80 -0.41
CA ILE A 255 14.18 -16.29 0.97
C ILE A 255 14.37 -15.09 1.92
N ALA A 256 15.35 -14.21 1.66
CA ALA A 256 15.59 -13.04 2.51
C ALA A 256 14.35 -12.14 2.65
N ILE A 257 13.62 -11.93 1.55
CA ILE A 257 12.38 -11.14 1.54
C ILE A 257 11.26 -11.85 2.30
N SER A 258 11.10 -13.16 2.11
CA SER A 258 10.08 -13.95 2.82
C SER A 258 10.36 -13.95 4.32
N THR A 259 11.61 -14.14 4.72
CA THR A 259 12.05 -14.02 6.13
C THR A 259 11.75 -12.63 6.68
N PHE A 260 12.03 -11.57 5.91
CA PHE A 260 11.69 -10.21 6.31
C PHE A 260 10.18 -10.03 6.57
N TYR A 261 9.31 -10.54 5.70
CA TYR A 261 7.86 -10.43 5.88
C TYR A 261 7.32 -11.29 7.01
N ILE A 262 7.87 -12.49 7.22
CA ILE A 262 7.51 -13.33 8.37
C ILE A 262 7.84 -12.60 9.67
N LEU A 263 9.05 -12.05 9.78
CA LEU A 263 9.45 -11.24 10.94
C LEU A 263 8.53 -10.01 11.07
N ALA A 264 8.31 -9.26 9.99
CA ALA A 264 7.42 -8.10 10.02
C ALA A 264 5.98 -8.47 10.43
N THR A 265 5.49 -9.66 10.09
CA THR A 265 4.17 -10.16 10.48
C THR A 265 4.10 -10.51 11.95
N VAL A 266 5.18 -11.05 12.55
CA VAL A 266 5.25 -11.22 14.01
C VAL A 266 5.07 -9.87 14.72
N LEU A 267 5.69 -8.81 14.19
CA LEU A 267 5.69 -7.48 14.81
C LEU A 267 4.40 -6.68 14.54
N LEU A 268 3.83 -6.79 13.33
CA LEU A 268 2.79 -5.88 12.82
C LEU A 268 1.49 -6.60 12.42
N GLY A 269 1.44 -7.92 12.56
CA GLY A 269 0.29 -8.77 12.25
C GLY A 269 -0.15 -8.66 10.78
N ASN A 270 -1.47 -8.68 10.58
CA ASN A 270 -2.10 -8.67 9.25
C ASN A 270 -1.73 -7.48 8.35
N ARG A 271 -1.21 -6.38 8.91
CA ARG A 271 -0.75 -5.24 8.10
C ARG A 271 0.47 -5.59 7.27
N ALA A 272 1.45 -6.29 7.82
CA ALA A 272 2.63 -6.73 7.08
C ALA A 272 2.27 -7.75 5.99
N PHE A 273 1.32 -8.63 6.26
CA PHE A 273 0.82 -9.61 5.31
C PHE A 273 0.22 -8.96 4.04
N MET A 274 -0.47 -7.81 4.17
CA MET A 274 -0.93 -7.05 3.00
C MET A 274 0.23 -6.65 2.08
N PHE A 275 1.34 -6.13 2.64
CA PHE A 275 2.52 -5.76 1.86
C PHE A 275 3.19 -6.98 1.22
N GLU A 276 3.24 -8.10 1.93
CA GLU A 276 3.74 -9.36 1.40
C GLU A 276 2.95 -9.81 0.17
N VAL A 277 1.62 -9.74 0.22
CA VAL A 277 0.75 -10.08 -0.92
C VAL A 277 0.96 -9.09 -2.08
N PHE A 278 1.06 -7.79 -1.83
CA PHE A 278 1.41 -6.83 -2.88
C PHE A 278 2.77 -7.11 -3.51
N PHE A 279 3.74 -7.53 -2.71
CA PHE A 279 5.06 -7.90 -3.20
C PHE A 279 5.04 -9.23 -3.97
N LEU A 280 4.15 -10.16 -3.59
CA LEU A 280 3.92 -11.42 -4.32
C LEU A 280 3.34 -11.12 -5.69
N LEU A 281 2.31 -10.29 -5.72
CA LEU A 281 1.78 -9.77 -6.97
C LEU A 281 2.89 -9.07 -7.77
N TYR A 282 3.76 -8.26 -7.16
CA TYR A 282 4.88 -7.62 -7.85
C TYR A 282 5.92 -8.59 -8.46
N LEU A 283 6.19 -9.71 -7.80
CA LEU A 283 7.21 -10.67 -8.21
C LEU A 283 6.69 -11.73 -9.18
N MET A 284 5.47 -12.23 -8.99
CA MET A 284 4.83 -13.23 -9.87
C MET A 284 4.53 -12.69 -11.27
N LEU A 285 5.03 -11.49 -11.59
CA LEU A 285 4.85 -10.85 -12.87
C LEU A 285 5.77 -11.48 -13.90
N PRO A 286 5.19 -12.01 -14.98
CA PRO A 286 5.99 -12.57 -16.04
C PRO A 286 6.91 -11.47 -16.57
N LYS A 287 8.22 -11.66 -16.39
CA LYS A 287 9.18 -10.98 -17.26
C LYS A 287 8.92 -11.52 -18.67
N LYS A 288 9.04 -10.66 -19.67
CA LYS A 288 8.73 -10.93 -21.09
C LYS A 288 9.30 -12.25 -21.63
N ASP A 289 10.37 -12.75 -21.00
CA ASP A 289 11.11 -13.96 -21.40
C ASP A 289 10.88 -15.18 -20.48
N MET A 290 10.03 -15.08 -19.45
CA MET A 290 9.67 -16.22 -18.61
C MET A 290 8.41 -16.89 -19.13
N GLU A 291 8.47 -18.22 -19.34
CA GLU A 291 7.33 -19.01 -19.79
C GLU A 291 6.13 -18.85 -18.83
N MET A 292 5.12 -18.13 -19.32
CA MET A 292 3.83 -17.86 -18.66
C MET A 292 3.20 -19.10 -18.02
N LYS A 293 3.43 -20.29 -18.60
CA LYS A 293 2.80 -21.54 -18.17
C LYS A 293 3.04 -21.83 -16.69
N ARG A 294 4.24 -21.60 -16.15
CA ARG A 294 4.57 -21.93 -14.75
C ARG A 294 3.89 -21.03 -13.71
N TYR A 295 3.62 -19.77 -14.05
CA TYR A 295 3.11 -18.78 -13.10
C TYR A 295 1.58 -18.60 -13.17
N SER A 296 0.98 -19.04 -14.27
CA SER A 296 -0.44 -18.77 -14.59
C SER A 296 -1.42 -19.31 -13.55
N LEU A 297 -1.27 -20.57 -13.11
CA LEU A 297 -2.24 -21.20 -12.20
C LEU A 297 -2.24 -20.56 -10.81
N VAL A 298 -1.07 -20.36 -10.19
CA VAL A 298 -1.04 -19.81 -8.83
C VAL A 298 -1.39 -18.32 -8.81
N LEU A 299 -0.99 -17.56 -9.83
CA LEU A 299 -1.46 -16.19 -9.98
C LEU A 299 -2.98 -16.14 -10.14
N PHE A 300 -3.55 -17.03 -10.95
CA PHE A 300 -4.99 -17.15 -11.12
C PHE A 300 -5.71 -17.51 -9.81
N LEU A 301 -5.22 -18.51 -9.07
CA LEU A 301 -5.78 -18.91 -7.77
C LEU A 301 -5.70 -17.78 -6.74
N LEU A 302 -4.56 -17.08 -6.67
CA LEU A 302 -4.37 -15.94 -5.77
C LEU A 302 -5.34 -14.80 -6.12
N ILE A 303 -5.44 -14.43 -7.39
CA ILE A 303 -6.37 -13.38 -7.83
C ILE A 303 -7.80 -13.80 -7.52
N SER A 304 -8.18 -15.05 -7.83
CA SER A 304 -9.53 -15.57 -7.55
C SER A 304 -9.85 -15.51 -6.06
N PHE A 305 -8.93 -15.92 -5.20
CA PHE A 305 -9.07 -15.81 -3.74
C PHE A 305 -9.25 -14.35 -3.30
N LEU A 306 -8.45 -13.42 -3.83
CA LEU A 306 -8.56 -11.99 -3.50
C LEU A 306 -9.85 -11.36 -4.02
N LEU A 307 -10.39 -11.83 -5.15
CA LEU A 307 -11.68 -11.39 -5.69
C LEU A 307 -12.83 -11.87 -4.83
N ILE A 308 -12.86 -13.15 -4.46
CA ILE A 308 -13.89 -13.73 -3.58
C ILE A 308 -13.90 -12.99 -2.24
N LYS A 309 -12.72 -12.79 -1.63
CA LYS A 309 -12.61 -12.02 -0.38
C LYS A 309 -13.02 -10.54 -0.56
N GLY A 310 -12.82 -9.97 -1.75
CA GLY A 310 -13.27 -8.63 -2.10
C GLY A 310 -14.79 -8.51 -2.15
N ILE A 311 -15.49 -9.52 -2.66
CA ILE A 311 -16.96 -9.57 -2.68
C ILE A 311 -17.52 -9.58 -1.25
N PHE A 312 -17.02 -10.48 -0.39
CA PHE A 312 -17.44 -10.51 1.02
C PHE A 312 -17.15 -9.20 1.76
N PHE A 313 -16.03 -8.55 1.44
CA PHE A 313 -15.72 -7.24 2.01
C PHE A 313 -16.74 -6.17 1.59
N ILE A 314 -17.12 -6.13 0.31
CA ILE A 314 -18.15 -5.20 -0.19
C ILE A 314 -19.50 -5.46 0.49
N ASP A 315 -19.89 -6.72 0.59
CA ASP A 315 -21.14 -7.14 1.24
C ASP A 315 -21.18 -6.65 2.70
N ASN A 316 -20.10 -6.90 3.45
CA ASN A 316 -19.96 -6.42 4.83
C ASN A 316 -20.02 -4.89 4.95
N VAL A 317 -19.42 -4.16 4.01
CA VAL A 317 -19.48 -2.69 3.99
C VAL A 317 -20.91 -2.20 3.78
N ILE A 318 -21.67 -2.84 2.89
CA ILE A 318 -23.06 -2.45 2.59
C ILE A 318 -23.98 -2.80 3.76
N GLU A 319 -23.85 -3.99 4.33
CA GLU A 319 -24.75 -4.48 5.38
C GLU A 319 -24.46 -3.87 6.76
N TYR A 320 -23.18 -3.79 7.16
CA TYR A 320 -22.78 -3.41 8.52
C TYR A 320 -22.08 -2.06 8.60
N GLY A 321 -21.73 -1.45 7.47
CA GLY A 321 -20.89 -0.24 7.43
C GLY A 321 -19.43 -0.47 7.84
N ASP A 322 -19.00 -1.73 8.01
CA ASP A 322 -17.62 -2.13 8.28
C ASP A 322 -17.23 -3.38 7.48
N GLY A 323 -16.23 -3.26 6.61
CA GLY A 323 -15.72 -4.37 5.80
C GLY A 323 -15.01 -5.49 6.58
N PHE A 324 -14.70 -5.27 7.86
CA PHE A 324 -14.10 -6.28 8.74
C PHE A 324 -15.06 -6.87 9.76
N TRP A 325 -16.37 -6.64 9.61
CA TRP A 325 -17.35 -7.24 10.49
C TRP A 325 -17.27 -8.78 10.45
N VAL A 326 -17.22 -9.38 11.63
CA VAL A 326 -17.28 -10.83 11.82
C VAL A 326 -18.43 -11.09 12.78
N ILE A 327 -19.40 -11.89 12.34
CA ILE A 327 -20.44 -12.41 13.23
C ILE A 327 -19.72 -13.23 14.29
N LYS A 328 -19.70 -12.72 15.52
CA LYS A 328 -19.05 -13.38 16.66
C LYS A 328 -19.91 -14.51 17.19
#